data_AF-A0A6P5JVK8-F1
#
_entry.id   AF-A0A6P5JVK8-F1
#
_cell.length_a   1.000
_cell.length_b   1.000
_cell.length_c   1.000
_cell.angle_alpha   90.00
_cell.angle_beta   90.00
_cell.angle_gamma   90.00
#
_symmetry.space_group_name_H-M   'P 1'
#
loop_
_entity.id
_entity.type
_entity.pdbx_description
1 polymer ?
#
loop_
_entity_poly.entity_id
_entity_poly.type
_entity_poly.pdbx_seq_one_letter_code
_entity_poly.pdbx_strand_id
1 'polypeptide(L)'
;MEQLPKANIILLRNVFEMLHSIEQQSASNQMTAFNLAVCIAPSMLWPPYSATPQLENKFIEKILLLAQYIIENCGRIFAEEATSLLSYDRDNASEETTLIQESESANQETVRDPSQGSIATPETPSAVLETTELT
;
A
#
# COMPACT_ATOMS: atom_id res chain seq x y z
N MET A 1 -13.79 -10.50 24.56
CA MET A 1 -12.80 -9.46 24.91
C MET A 1 -12.96 -8.92 26.34
N GLU A 2 -14.05 -9.24 27.03
CA GLU A 2 -14.42 -8.72 28.36
C GLU A 2 -13.44 -8.97 29.51
N GLN A 3 -12.48 -9.89 29.34
CA GLN A 3 -11.45 -10.20 30.35
C GLN A 3 -10.19 -9.32 30.22
N LEU A 4 -10.05 -8.56 29.14
CA LEU A 4 -8.91 -7.70 28.91
C LEU A 4 -9.16 -6.30 29.48
N PRO A 5 -8.13 -5.63 30.04
CA PRO A 5 -8.23 -4.22 30.37
C PRO A 5 -8.63 -3.39 29.14
N LYS A 6 -9.48 -2.39 29.34
CA LYS A 6 -10.02 -1.54 28.25
C LYS A 6 -8.93 -0.96 27.33
N ALA A 7 -7.80 -0.51 27.90
CA ALA A 7 -6.69 0.04 27.14
C ALA A 7 -6.10 -0.98 26.14
N ASN A 8 -6.01 -2.26 26.53
CA ASN A 8 -5.48 -3.32 25.68
C ASN A 8 -6.44 -3.64 24.53
N ILE A 9 -7.75 -3.60 24.79
CA ILE A 9 -8.77 -3.81 23.74
C ILE A 9 -8.64 -2.71 22.67
N ILE A 10 -8.56 -1.44 23.10
CA ILE A 10 -8.40 -0.30 22.20
C ILE A 10 -7.11 -0.42 21.37
N LEU A 11 -6.00 -0.79 22.02
CA LEU A 11 -4.72 -0.98 21.33
C LEU A 11 -4.81 -2.10 20.29
N LEU A 12 -5.31 -3.27 20.68
CA LEU A 12 -5.46 -4.43 19.79
C LEU A 12 -6.31 -4.07 18.58
N ARG A 13 -7.44 -3.39 18.82
CA ARG A 13 -8.32 -2.91 17.76
C ARG A 13 -7.58 -2.04 16.76
N ASN A 14 -6.91 -0.98 17.21
CA ASN A 14 -6.17 -0.08 16.32
C ASN A 14 -5.06 -0.80 15.53
N VAL A 15 -4.34 -1.72 16.18
CA VAL A 15 -3.30 -2.53 15.53
C VAL A 15 -3.93 -3.40 14.43
N PHE A 16 -4.98 -4.14 14.74
CA PHE A 16 -5.61 -5.04 13.78
C PHE A 16 -6.36 -4.31 12.66
N GLU A 17 -6.93 -3.13 12.91
CA GLU A 17 -7.51 -2.28 11.87
C GLU A 17 -6.45 -1.77 10.88
N MET A 18 -5.26 -1.38 11.37
CA MET A 18 -4.14 -1.04 10.49
C MET A 18 -3.68 -2.25 9.66
N LEU A 19 -3.52 -3.41 10.29
CA LEU A 19 -3.12 -4.63 9.59
C LEU A 19 -4.14 -5.05 8.54
N HIS A 20 -5.43 -4.95 8.84
CA HIS A 20 -6.49 -5.20 7.88
C HIS A 20 -6.44 -4.21 6.70
N SER A 21 -6.17 -2.92 6.96
CA SER A 21 -6.01 -1.93 5.89
C SER A 21 -4.84 -2.25 4.95
N ILE A 22 -3.72 -2.78 5.49
CA ILE A 22 -2.58 -3.25 4.69
C ILE A 22 -2.98 -4.49 3.86
N GLU A 23 -3.66 -5.44 4.48
CA GLU A 23 -4.09 -6.69 3.86
C GLU A 23 -5.07 -6.46 2.71
N GLN A 24 -5.96 -5.48 2.82
CA GLN A 24 -6.88 -5.07 1.75
C GLN A 24 -6.15 -4.57 0.48
N GLN A 25 -4.87 -4.21 0.59
CA GLN A 25 -4.00 -3.82 -0.52
C GLN A 25 -3.04 -4.94 -0.95
N SER A 26 -3.26 -6.18 -0.52
CA SER A 26 -2.39 -7.34 -0.76
C SER A 26 -2.07 -7.60 -2.23
N ALA A 27 -2.97 -7.26 -3.15
CA ALA A 27 -2.70 -7.36 -4.59
C ALA A 27 -1.51 -6.51 -5.05
N SER A 28 -1.26 -5.36 -4.39
CA SER A 28 -0.15 -4.46 -4.71
C SER A 28 1.06 -4.68 -3.80
N ASN A 29 0.85 -4.85 -2.48
CA ASN A 29 1.94 -4.93 -1.51
C ASN A 29 2.37 -6.37 -1.15
N GLN A 30 1.67 -7.39 -1.65
CA GLN A 30 1.95 -8.83 -1.41
C GLN A 30 1.86 -9.26 0.07
N MET A 31 1.30 -8.43 0.95
CA MET A 31 1.13 -8.73 2.37
C MET A 31 -0.27 -9.28 2.62
N THR A 32 -0.41 -10.60 2.56
CA THR A 32 -1.64 -11.29 2.96
C THR A 32 -1.83 -11.26 4.48
N ALA A 33 -3.05 -11.57 4.95
CA ALA A 33 -3.33 -11.74 6.38
C ALA A 33 -2.35 -12.72 7.04
N PHE A 34 -2.02 -13.81 6.35
CA PHE A 34 -1.03 -14.79 6.81
C PHE A 34 0.37 -14.19 6.93
N ASN A 35 0.85 -13.45 5.92
CA ASN A 35 2.18 -12.83 5.95
C ASN A 35 2.29 -11.83 7.12
N LEU A 36 1.25 -11.03 7.35
CA LEU A 36 1.17 -10.10 8.48
C LEU A 36 1.10 -10.83 9.82
N ALA A 37 0.36 -11.93 9.91
CA ALA A 37 0.23 -12.75 11.12
C ALA A 37 1.58 -13.36 11.54
N VAL A 38 2.37 -13.87 10.59
CA VAL A 38 3.74 -14.37 10.84
C VAL A 38 4.62 -13.29 11.48
N CYS A 39 4.48 -12.04 11.04
CA CYS A 39 5.28 -10.93 11.57
C CYS A 39 4.84 -10.49 12.97
N ILE A 40 3.53 -10.47 13.25
CA ILE A 40 3.00 -9.89 14.50
C ILE A 40 2.86 -10.93 15.62
N ALA A 41 2.68 -12.21 15.30
CA ALA A 41 2.50 -13.28 16.28
C ALA A 41 3.61 -13.33 17.35
N PRO A 42 4.91 -13.17 17.02
CA PRO A 42 5.98 -13.15 18.03
C PRO A 42 5.88 -11.98 19.01
N SER A 43 5.25 -10.86 18.60
CA SER A 43 5.13 -9.65 19.41
C SER A 43 3.86 -9.62 20.27
N MET A 44 2.84 -10.40 19.92
CA MET A 44 1.55 -10.37 20.62
C MET A 44 1.56 -11.14 21.93
N LEU A 45 2.14 -12.35 21.94
CA LEU A 45 2.09 -13.25 23.10
C LEU A 45 3.34 -14.13 23.14
N TRP A 46 4.10 -14.03 24.23
CA TRP A 46 5.17 -14.98 24.54
C TRP A 46 4.59 -16.16 25.32
N PRO A 47 4.97 -17.41 25.02
CA PRO A 47 4.61 -18.53 25.86
C PRO A 47 5.07 -18.28 27.32
N PRO A 48 4.39 -18.85 28.32
CA PRO A 48 4.85 -18.75 29.71
C PRO A 48 6.30 -19.20 29.81
N TYR A 49 7.10 -18.53 30.64
CA TYR A 49 8.55 -18.83 30.79
C TYR A 49 8.86 -20.29 31.16
N SER A 50 7.88 -21.03 31.68
CA SER A 50 7.96 -22.44 32.01
C SER A 50 7.54 -23.40 30.89
N ALA A 51 7.25 -22.91 29.67
CA ALA A 51 6.83 -23.74 28.56
C ALA A 51 7.98 -24.62 28.05
N THR A 52 7.65 -25.85 27.66
CA THR A 52 8.61 -26.72 26.94
C THR A 52 8.65 -26.34 25.46
N PRO A 53 9.77 -26.57 24.74
CA PRO A 53 9.87 -26.20 23.33
C PRO A 53 8.75 -26.75 22.44
N GLN A 54 8.26 -27.97 22.73
CA GLN A 54 7.14 -28.57 22.00
C GLN A 54 5.81 -27.84 22.24
N LEU A 55 5.62 -27.30 23.44
CA LEU A 55 4.44 -26.51 23.79
C LEU A 55 4.52 -25.09 23.23
N GLU A 56 5.72 -24.50 23.22
CA GLU A 56 5.99 -23.19 22.60
C GLU A 56 5.61 -23.19 21.12
N ASN A 57 6.04 -24.20 20.36
CA ASN A 57 5.72 -24.29 18.93
C ASN A 57 4.20 -24.36 18.68
N LYS A 58 3.48 -25.18 19.45
CA LYS A 58 2.01 -25.27 19.36
C LYS A 58 1.32 -23.99 19.79
N PHE A 59 1.89 -23.27 20.74
CA PHE A 59 1.38 -21.98 21.19
C PHE A 59 1.53 -20.94 20.09
N ILE A 60 2.72 -20.82 19.51
CA ILE A 60 3.02 -19.89 18.40
C ILE A 60 2.10 -20.17 17.21
N GLU A 61 1.91 -21.44 16.84
CA GLU A 61 0.99 -21.83 15.75
C GLU A 61 -0.44 -21.33 16.01
N LYS A 62 -0.96 -21.51 17.23
CA LYS A 62 -2.29 -21.01 17.61
C LYS A 62 -2.38 -19.49 17.59
N ILE A 63 -1.34 -18.80 18.04
CA ILE A 63 -1.29 -17.32 18.02
C ILE A 63 -1.24 -16.81 16.58
N LEU A 64 -0.48 -17.46 15.72
CA LEU A 64 -0.43 -17.14 14.29
C LEU A 64 -1.81 -17.27 13.66
N LEU A 65 -2.47 -18.42 13.84
CA LEU A 65 -3.81 -18.66 13.29
C LEU A 65 -4.84 -17.67 13.85
N LEU A 66 -4.75 -17.35 15.16
CA LEU A 66 -5.61 -16.37 15.79
C LEU A 66 -5.38 -14.97 15.20
N ALA A 67 -4.12 -14.54 15.06
CA ALA A 67 -3.79 -13.24 14.49
C ALA A 67 -4.28 -13.11 13.05
N GLN A 68 -4.06 -14.14 12.22
CA GLN A 68 -4.59 -14.18 10.86
C GLN A 68 -6.11 -14.04 10.84
N TYR A 69 -6.81 -14.84 11.65
CA TYR A 69 -8.27 -14.80 11.73
C TYR A 69 -8.80 -13.42 12.15
N ILE A 70 -8.13 -12.77 13.09
CA ILE A 70 -8.51 -11.42 13.55
C ILE A 70 -8.27 -10.39 12.44
N ILE A 71 -7.18 -10.47 11.67
CA ILE A 71 -6.93 -9.56 10.54
C ILE A 71 -8.06 -9.70 9.50
N GLU A 72 -8.40 -10.92 9.10
CA GLU A 72 -9.43 -11.20 8.07
C GLU A 72 -10.85 -10.79 8.52
N ASN A 73 -11.12 -10.84 9.83
CA ASN A 73 -12.46 -10.61 10.40
C ASN A 73 -12.52 -9.38 11.31
N CYS A 74 -11.55 -8.46 11.19
CA CYS A 74 -11.35 -7.35 12.12
C CYS A 74 -12.63 -6.54 12.34
N GLY A 75 -13.30 -6.14 11.26
CA GLY A 75 -14.53 -5.35 11.32
C GLY A 75 -15.70 -6.06 12.03
N ARG A 76 -15.73 -7.40 12.04
CA ARG A 76 -16.77 -8.17 12.76
C ARG A 76 -16.43 -8.37 14.24
N ILE A 77 -15.15 -8.51 14.55
CA ILE A 77 -14.65 -8.78 15.91
C ILE A 77 -14.72 -7.51 16.78
N PHE A 78 -14.43 -6.34 16.20
CA PHE A 78 -14.35 -5.06 16.90
C PHE A 78 -15.54 -4.12 16.60
N ALA A 79 -16.65 -4.64 16.08
CA ALA A 79 -17.80 -3.87 15.58
C ALA A 79 -18.48 -2.97 16.63
N GLU A 80 -18.39 -3.30 17.92
CA GLU A 80 -19.17 -2.67 18.99
C GLU A 80 -18.51 -1.42 19.60
N GLU A 81 -17.27 -1.10 19.22
CA GLU A 81 -16.49 0.00 19.79
C GLU A 81 -16.14 1.01 18.69
N ALA A 82 -17.10 1.87 18.35
CA ALA A 82 -17.11 2.73 17.16
C ALA A 82 -16.12 3.92 17.14
N THR A 83 -14.99 3.86 17.86
CA THR A 83 -13.96 4.92 17.84
C THR A 83 -12.68 4.44 17.14
N SER A 84 -12.74 4.10 15.85
CA SER A 84 -11.54 3.85 15.04
C SER A 84 -10.77 5.14 14.85
N LEU A 85 -9.48 5.12 15.15
CA LEU A 85 -8.61 6.23 14.82
C LEU A 85 -8.48 6.37 13.29
N LEU A 86 -8.58 5.25 12.56
CA LEU A 86 -8.48 5.21 11.09
C LEU A 86 -9.79 5.59 10.37
N SER A 87 -10.94 5.58 11.06
CA SER A 87 -12.20 6.05 10.45
C SER A 87 -12.24 7.57 10.29
N TYR A 88 -11.53 8.31 11.13
CA TYR A 88 -11.49 9.78 11.04
C TYR A 88 -10.82 10.27 9.75
N ASP A 89 -9.83 9.54 9.21
CA ASP A 89 -9.12 9.95 7.99
C ASP A 89 -9.88 9.60 6.70
N ARG A 90 -10.75 8.59 6.72
CA ARG A 90 -11.51 8.15 5.52
C ARG A 90 -12.58 9.14 5.08
N ASP A 91 -13.15 9.90 6.00
CA ASP A 91 -14.20 10.88 5.68
C ASP A 91 -13.64 12.19 5.11
N ASN A 92 -12.32 12.40 5.14
CA ASN A 92 -11.66 13.61 4.65
C ASN A 92 -10.86 13.40 3.34
N ALA A 93 -10.79 12.17 2.82
CA ALA A 93 -10.01 11.82 1.63
C ALA A 93 -10.84 11.71 0.34
N SER A 94 -12.14 11.99 0.39
CA SER A 94 -13.10 11.79 -0.72
C SER A 94 -13.32 13.01 -1.63
N GLU A 95 -12.60 14.13 -1.42
CA GLU A 95 -12.81 15.38 -2.17
C GLU A 95 -11.60 15.85 -3.00
N GLU A 96 -10.77 14.96 -3.58
CA GLU A 96 -9.76 15.47 -4.54
C GLU A 96 -9.27 14.44 -5.57
N THR A 97 -10.12 13.98 -6.50
CA THR A 97 -9.60 13.30 -7.73
C THR A 97 -10.51 13.40 -8.97
N THR A 98 -11.27 14.48 -9.15
CA THR A 98 -12.16 14.62 -10.32
C THR A 98 -12.00 15.92 -11.11
N LEU A 99 -10.77 16.40 -11.35
CA LEU A 99 -10.56 17.55 -12.26
C LEU A 99 -9.28 17.44 -13.12
N ILE A 100 -9.10 16.37 -13.90
CA ILE A 100 -8.27 16.43 -15.11
C ILE A 100 -8.91 15.56 -16.20
N GLN A 101 -10.06 16.00 -16.72
CA GLN A 101 -10.54 15.49 -18.00
C GLN A 101 -11.52 16.48 -18.63
N GLU A 102 -11.01 17.61 -19.13
CA GLU A 102 -11.70 18.40 -20.16
C GLU A 102 -10.78 19.49 -20.73
N SER A 103 -10.91 19.71 -22.05
CA SER A 103 -10.25 20.72 -22.90
C SER A 103 -8.88 20.39 -23.51
N GLU A 104 -8.90 19.68 -24.64
CA GLU A 104 -8.16 20.10 -25.85
C GLU A 104 -8.73 19.39 -27.09
N SER A 105 -9.90 19.86 -27.54
CA SER A 105 -10.40 19.61 -28.90
C SER A 105 -11.30 20.75 -29.33
N ALA A 106 -10.69 21.77 -29.93
CA ALA A 106 -11.27 22.58 -31.00
C ALA A 106 -10.28 23.67 -31.41
N ASN A 107 -9.41 23.39 -32.38
CA ASN A 107 -8.87 24.43 -33.26
C ASN A 107 -8.85 23.83 -34.67
N GLN A 108 -9.99 23.94 -35.34
CA GLN A 108 -10.14 23.70 -36.76
C GLN A 108 -10.31 25.05 -37.45
N GLU A 109 -9.21 25.62 -37.91
CA GLU A 109 -9.25 26.63 -38.97
C GLU A 109 -8.58 26.06 -40.22
N THR A 110 -9.37 26.06 -41.29
CA THR A 110 -9.03 25.56 -42.62
C THR A 110 -8.58 26.73 -43.49
N VAL A 111 -7.81 26.43 -44.55
CA VAL A 111 -7.59 27.21 -45.79
C VAL A 111 -6.33 28.13 -45.70
N ARG A 112 -5.27 28.03 -46.50
CA ARG A 112 -5.12 27.79 -47.96
C ARG A 112 -3.63 27.51 -48.32
N ASP A 113 -3.37 26.60 -49.25
CA ASP A 113 -2.13 26.52 -50.08
C ASP A 113 -2.50 27.01 -51.48
N PRO A 114 -1.71 27.87 -52.17
CA PRO A 114 -0.79 27.36 -53.19
C PRO A 114 0.50 28.20 -53.40
N SER A 115 1.63 27.50 -53.47
CA SER A 115 2.72 27.71 -54.45
C SER A 115 3.54 29.02 -54.41
N GLN A 116 4.82 28.93 -54.04
CA GLN A 116 5.96 29.26 -54.92
C GLN A 116 7.29 28.91 -54.23
N GLY A 117 8.22 28.37 -55.02
CA GLY A 117 9.37 27.61 -54.58
C GLY A 117 10.58 28.43 -54.16
N SER A 118 11.58 27.76 -53.58
CA SER A 118 12.91 27.61 -54.19
C SER A 118 13.80 26.70 -53.34
N ILE A 119 14.74 26.07 -54.02
CA ILE A 119 15.68 25.02 -53.63
C ILE A 119 16.80 25.56 -52.72
N ALA A 120 17.24 24.77 -51.73
CA ALA A 120 18.67 24.45 -51.49
C ALA A 120 18.87 23.54 -50.25
N THR A 121 19.40 22.34 -50.46
CA THR A 121 20.41 21.69 -49.60
C THR A 121 21.74 21.73 -50.37
N PRO A 122 22.92 21.40 -49.80
CA PRO A 122 23.26 20.91 -48.46
C PRO A 122 24.37 21.76 -47.81
N GLU A 123 24.92 21.36 -46.64
CA GLU A 123 26.37 21.22 -46.40
C GLU A 123 26.63 20.78 -44.94
N THR A 124 27.24 19.60 -44.80
CA THR A 124 28.16 19.23 -43.70
C THR A 124 29.49 18.93 -44.35
N PRO A 125 30.64 19.23 -43.72
CA PRO A 125 31.45 18.10 -43.23
C PRO A 125 32.27 18.32 -41.94
N SER A 126 32.28 17.26 -41.12
CA SER A 126 33.38 16.60 -40.39
C SER A 126 34.54 17.36 -39.71
N ALA A 127 34.76 17.02 -38.43
CA ALA A 127 35.98 16.40 -37.87
C ALA A 127 35.67 15.97 -36.40
N VAL A 128 35.73 14.70 -35.92
CA VAL A 128 36.79 13.66 -35.90
C VAL A 128 37.70 13.76 -34.65
N LEU A 129 37.75 12.64 -33.89
CA LEU A 129 38.73 12.16 -32.87
C LEU A 129 38.71 12.85 -31.48
N GLU A 130 38.96 12.20 -30.34
CA GLU A 130 39.47 10.85 -30.02
C GLU A 130 39.14 10.48 -28.56
N THR A 131 39.22 9.18 -28.30
CA THR A 131 39.19 8.44 -27.02
C THR A 131 40.22 8.89 -25.98
N THR A 132 39.92 8.70 -24.69
CA THR A 132 40.87 8.05 -23.76
C THR A 132 40.16 7.43 -22.55
N GLU A 133 40.42 6.14 -22.33
CA GLU A 133 40.24 5.41 -21.07
C GLU A 133 41.28 5.83 -20.00
N LEU A 134 41.21 5.16 -18.83
CA LEU A 134 42.12 5.10 -17.66
C LEU A 134 41.60 5.93 -16.48
N THR A 135 41.34 5.38 -15.28
CA THR A 135 42.01 4.29 -14.55
C THR A 135 41.03 3.65 -13.56
#